data_AF-A0A1A8Q865-F1
#
_entry.id   AF-A0A1A8Q865-F1
#
_cell.length_a   1.000
_cell.length_b   1.000
_cell.length_c   1.000
_cell.angle_alpha   90.00
_cell.angle_beta   90.00
_cell.angle_gamma   90.00
#
_symmetry.space_group_name_H-M   'P 1'
#
loop_
_entity.id
_entity.type
_entity.pdbx_description
1 polymer ?
#
loop_
_entity_poly.entity_id
_entity_poly.type
_entity_poly.pdbx_seq_one_letter_code
_entity_poly.pdbx_strand_id
1 'polypeptide(L)'
;VWVEAWMRRPDIANNGKYDGWQVLDPTPQEKSEGMFCCGPAPVAAILNGDTRLKYDVPFVFAEVNADCVSWLIKEDGSKMKLLSDT
;
A
#
# COMPACT_ATOMS: atom_id res chain seq x y z
N VAL A 1 -5.82 10.79 -0.44
CA VAL A 1 -4.88 11.78 0.14
C VAL A 1 -4.58 11.31 1.54
N TRP A 2 -3.30 11.20 1.91
CA TRP A 2 -2.87 10.73 3.23
C TRP A 2 -1.98 11.78 3.91
N VAL A 3 -1.47 11.47 5.11
CA VAL A 3 -0.48 12.30 5.81
C VAL A 3 0.83 11.53 6.01
N GLU A 4 1.93 12.25 6.16
CA GLU A 4 3.23 11.66 6.51
C GLU A 4 3.76 12.25 7.81
N ALA A 5 4.36 11.39 8.64
CA ALA A 5 5.03 11.79 9.87
C ALA A 5 6.46 11.27 9.90
N TRP A 6 7.40 12.11 10.36
CA TRP A 6 8.80 11.73 10.49
C TRP A 6 9.06 11.09 11.86
N MET A 7 9.51 9.84 11.88
CA MET A 7 9.88 9.13 13.12
C MET A 7 10.89 8.01 12.87
N ARG A 8 11.51 7.50 13.95
CA ARG A 8 12.31 6.27 13.89
C ARG A 8 11.44 5.03 13.97
N ARG A 9 11.90 3.92 13.41
CA ARG A 9 11.25 2.58 13.41
C ARG A 9 12.15 1.48 13.99
N PRO A 10 12.58 1.61 15.26
CA PRO A 10 13.39 0.58 15.91
C PRO A 10 12.63 -0.75 16.05
N ASP A 11 11.30 -0.74 15.94
CA ASP A 11 10.43 -1.92 15.92
C ASP A 11 10.56 -2.77 14.64
N ILE A 12 10.98 -2.16 13.52
CA ILE A 12 11.21 -2.88 12.26
C ILE A 12 12.68 -3.24 12.07
N ALA A 13 13.57 -2.26 12.22
CA ALA A 13 14.99 -2.44 11.92
C ALA A 13 15.88 -1.57 12.82
N ASN A 14 16.74 -2.22 13.60
CA ASN A 14 17.62 -1.57 14.56
C ASN A 14 18.70 -0.68 13.92
N ASN A 15 18.96 -0.83 12.63
CA ASN A 15 19.95 -0.04 11.89
C ASN A 15 19.38 1.26 11.27
N GLY A 16 18.10 1.57 11.53
CA GLY A 16 17.46 2.76 11.01
C GLY A 16 17.11 2.72 9.52
N LYS A 17 17.18 1.55 8.86
CA LYS A 17 16.84 1.38 7.42
C LYS A 17 15.47 1.97 7.06
N TYR A 18 14.51 1.95 7.99
CA TYR A 18 13.14 2.41 7.79
C TYR A 18 12.76 3.63 8.65
N ASP A 19 13.75 4.32 9.21
CA ASP A 19 13.55 5.62 9.84
C ASP A 19 13.18 6.66 8.76
N GLY A 20 12.51 7.74 9.17
CA GLY A 20 12.15 8.86 8.31
C GLY A 20 10.63 8.97 8.11
N TRP A 21 10.21 9.34 6.91
CA TRP A 21 8.79 9.53 6.58
C TRP A 21 8.01 8.23 6.62
N GLN A 22 6.91 8.26 7.36
CA GLN A 22 5.93 7.17 7.48
C GLN A 22 4.59 7.67 6.97
N VAL A 23 3.93 6.89 6.10
CA VAL A 23 2.57 7.12 5.67
C VAL A 23 1.61 6.75 6.80
N LEU A 24 0.64 7.63 7.08
CA LEU A 24 -0.55 7.35 7.87
C LEU A 24 -1.76 7.76 7.06
N ASP A 25 -2.68 6.82 6.82
CA ASP A 25 -3.95 7.12 6.16
C ASP A 25 -5.13 6.91 7.13
N PRO A 26 -5.76 8.00 7.60
CA PRO A 26 -6.99 7.93 8.39
C PRO A 26 -8.25 7.72 7.53
N THR A 27 -8.12 7.74 6.20
CA THR A 27 -9.25 7.51 5.29
C THR A 27 -9.70 6.05 5.42
N PRO A 28 -10.99 5.78 5.68
CA PRO A 28 -11.48 4.42 5.86
C PRO A 28 -11.60 3.69 4.51
N GLN A 29 -10.47 3.20 3.97
CA GLN A 29 -10.41 2.50 2.68
C GLN A 29 -10.35 0.97 2.84
N GLU A 30 -9.48 0.46 3.73
CA GLU A 30 -9.40 -0.96 4.10
C GLU A 30 -9.37 -1.11 5.64
N LYS A 31 -9.77 -2.28 6.15
CA LYS A 31 -9.69 -2.59 7.58
C LYS A 31 -8.31 -3.17 7.91
N SER A 32 -7.52 -2.48 8.72
CA SER A 32 -6.36 -3.07 9.40
C SER A 32 -6.79 -3.59 10.76
N GLU A 33 -6.62 -4.91 10.99
CA GLU A 33 -7.03 -5.59 12.23
C GLU A 33 -8.49 -5.31 12.68
N GLY A 34 -9.39 -5.02 11.72
CA GLY A 34 -10.80 -4.74 11.97
C GLY A 34 -11.15 -3.27 12.22
N MET A 35 -10.16 -2.38 12.34
CA MET A 35 -10.33 -0.93 12.43
C MET A 35 -9.95 -0.25 11.10
N PHE A 36 -10.63 0.84 10.77
CA PHE A 36 -10.30 1.62 9.58
C PHE A 36 -9.17 2.60 9.88
N CYS A 37 -7.94 2.13 9.73
CA CYS A 37 -6.72 2.94 9.78
C CYS A 37 -5.60 2.21 9.04
N CYS A 38 -4.71 2.94 8.37
CA CYS A 38 -3.51 2.37 7.75
C CYS A 38 -2.25 3.10 8.24
N GLY A 39 -1.19 2.34 8.53
CA GLY A 39 0.12 2.85 8.92
C GLY A 39 0.40 2.81 10.43
N PRO A 40 1.60 3.21 10.86
CA PRO A 40 2.65 3.87 10.08
C PRO A 40 3.39 2.92 9.12
N ALA A 41 3.37 3.23 7.83
CA ALA A 41 4.07 2.49 6.78
C ALA A 41 5.31 3.27 6.30
N PRO A 42 6.55 2.74 6.37
CA PRO A 42 7.73 3.48 5.93
C PRO A 42 7.69 3.76 4.43
N VAL A 43 7.86 5.04 4.03
CA VAL A 43 7.95 5.42 2.59
C VAL A 43 9.10 4.68 1.90
N ALA A 44 10.21 4.47 2.62
CA ALA A 44 11.34 3.69 2.13
C ALA A 44 10.98 2.20 1.88
N ALA A 45 10.09 1.61 2.69
CA ALA A 45 9.63 0.24 2.47
C ALA A 45 8.74 0.15 1.23
N ILE A 46 7.84 1.14 1.04
CA ILE A 46 6.98 1.25 -0.14
C ILE A 46 7.82 1.37 -1.41
N LEU A 47 8.80 2.28 -1.43
CA LEU A 47 9.69 2.46 -2.59
C LEU A 47 10.46 1.19 -2.95
N ASN A 48 10.92 0.43 -1.95
CA ASN A 48 11.69 -0.79 -2.18
C ASN A 48 10.81 -2.04 -2.41
N GLY A 49 9.49 -1.93 -2.32
CA GLY A 49 8.58 -3.08 -2.41
C GLY A 49 8.68 -4.06 -1.23
N ASP A 50 9.14 -3.61 -0.06
CA ASP A 50 9.30 -4.42 1.15
C ASP A 50 7.94 -4.62 1.86
N THR A 51 6.97 -5.23 1.18
CA THR A 51 5.55 -5.28 1.60
C THR A 51 5.28 -6.15 2.83
N ARG A 52 6.19 -7.03 3.24
CA ARG A 52 5.96 -7.93 4.39
C ARG A 52 6.12 -7.26 5.76
N LEU A 53 6.42 -5.97 5.79
CA LEU A 53 6.68 -5.21 7.02
C LEU A 53 5.39 -4.67 7.63
N LYS A 54 5.41 -4.47 8.95
CA LYS A 54 4.37 -3.73 9.65
C LYS A 54 4.58 -2.21 9.50
N TYR A 55 3.56 -1.38 9.42
CA TYR A 55 2.13 -1.68 9.35
C TYR A 55 1.62 -1.38 7.95
N ASP A 56 0.70 -2.20 7.44
CA ASP A 56 -0.09 -1.99 6.22
C ASP A 56 0.70 -1.63 4.94
N VAL A 57 1.99 -1.99 4.88
CA VAL A 57 2.85 -1.70 3.72
C VAL A 57 2.29 -2.29 2.41
N PRO A 58 1.68 -3.51 2.36
CA PRO A 58 1.08 -4.00 1.12
C PRO A 58 -0.04 -3.11 0.58
N PHE A 59 -0.87 -2.57 1.48
CA PHE A 59 -2.01 -1.72 1.10
C PHE A 59 -1.51 -0.40 0.51
N VAL A 60 -0.65 0.31 1.25
CA VAL A 60 -0.09 1.59 0.78
C VAL A 60 0.74 1.39 -0.49
N PHE A 61 1.44 0.26 -0.64
CA PHE A 61 2.12 -0.08 -1.88
C PHE A 61 1.15 -0.22 -3.06
N ALA A 62 0.02 -0.91 -2.87
CA ALA A 62 -1.00 -1.05 -3.90
C ALA A 62 -1.65 0.27 -4.28
N GLU A 63 -1.85 1.21 -3.34
CA GLU A 63 -2.42 2.53 -3.64
C GLU A 63 -1.59 3.32 -4.67
N VAL A 64 -0.29 3.05 -4.77
CA VAL A 64 0.63 3.80 -5.66
C VAL A 64 1.24 2.98 -6.79
N ASN A 65 1.13 1.64 -6.75
CA ASN A 65 1.75 0.73 -7.74
C ASN A 65 0.79 -0.35 -8.29
N ALA A 66 -0.52 -0.28 -8.03
CA ALA A 66 -1.45 -1.26 -8.59
C ALA A 66 -1.62 -1.09 -10.10
N ASP A 67 -1.44 -2.18 -10.84
CA ASP A 67 -1.80 -2.27 -12.26
C ASP A 67 -3.30 -2.03 -12.46
N CYS A 68 -3.63 -1.30 -13.52
CA CYS A 68 -5.01 -1.12 -13.97
C CYS A 68 -5.28 -2.00 -15.18
N VAL A 69 -6.19 -2.98 -15.03
CA VAL A 69 -6.58 -3.88 -16.13
C VAL A 69 -8.04 -3.67 -16.52
N SER A 70 -8.27 -3.29 -17.77
CA SER A 70 -9.60 -3.14 -18.35
C SER A 70 -10.05 -4.44 -19.02
N TRP A 71 -11.24 -4.92 -18.67
CA TRP A 71 -11.86 -6.12 -19.23
C TRP A 71 -13.20 -5.81 -19.91
N LEU A 72 -13.43 -6.38 -21.09
CA LEU A 72 -14.77 -6.51 -21.66
C LEU A 72 -15.41 -7.80 -21.12
N ILE A 73 -16.59 -7.69 -20.53
CA ILE A 73 -17.39 -8.83 -20.10
C ILE A 73 -18.49 -9.03 -21.13
N LYS A 74 -18.52 -10.20 -21.78
CA LYS A 74 -19.54 -10.55 -22.77
C LYS A 74 -20.80 -11.11 -22.10
N GLU A 75 -21.89 -11.21 -22.86
CA GLU A 75 -23.17 -11.74 -22.35
C GLU A 75 -23.07 -13.18 -21.83
N ASP A 76 -22.17 -13.99 -22.40
CA ASP A 76 -21.89 -15.37 -21.94
C ASP A 76 -21.03 -15.42 -20.67
N GLY A 77 -20.66 -14.27 -20.11
CA GLY A 77 -19.79 -14.13 -18.94
C GLY A 77 -18.30 -14.27 -19.23
N SER A 78 -17.90 -14.53 -20.47
CA SER A 78 -16.49 -14.59 -20.84
C SER A 78 -15.83 -13.21 -20.74
N LYS A 79 -14.57 -13.18 -20.29
CA LYS A 79 -13.79 -11.96 -20.11
C LYS A 79 -12.73 -11.84 -21.21
N MET A 80 -12.61 -10.66 -21.80
CA MET A 80 -11.58 -10.33 -22.77
C MET A 80 -10.76 -9.14 -22.25
N LYS A 81 -9.44 -9.33 -22.09
CA LYS A 81 -8.53 -8.26 -21.66
C LYS A 81 -8.42 -7.22 -22.78
N LEU A 82 -8.69 -5.95 -22.48
CA LEU A 82 -8.59 -4.85 -23.46
C LEU A 82 -7.27 -4.12 -23.33
N LEU A 83 -6.93 -3.70 -22.10
CA LEU A 83 -5.77 -2.88 -21.80
C LEU A 83 -5.16 -3.29 -20.45
N SER A 84 -3.84 -3.16 -20.35
CA SER A 84 -3.07 -3.22 -19.10
C SER A 84 -2.28 -1.91 -19.03
N ASP A 85 -2.43 -1.18 -17.94
CA ASP A 85 -1.55 -0.08 -17.57
C ASP A 85 -0.79 -0.52 -16.31
N THR A 86 0.55 -0.54 -16.40
CA THR A 86 1.48 -1.11 -15.42
C THR A 86 2.66 -0.15 -15.25
#